data_AF-A0A955VG96-F1
#
_entry.id   AF-A0A955VG96-F1
#
_cell.length_a   1.000
_cell.length_b   1.000
_cell.length_c   1.000
_cell.angle_alpha   90.00
_cell.angle_beta   90.00
_cell.angle_gamma   90.00
#
_symmetry.space_group_name_H-M   'P 1'
#
loop_
_entity.id
_entity.type
_entity.pdbx_description
1 polymer ?
#
loop_
_entity_poly.entity_id
_entity_poly.type
_entity_poly.pdbx_seq_one_letter_code
_entity_poly.pdbx_strand_id
1 'polypeptide(L)'
;KVDGLPSSVCEHLVRLADGNPLHLEEAIKLLLRKGLIAQSLLDDRWHLNPVEIESFEFPESIEGIVDAQLECLSERPLTVGERGAVVGLSFWQTWLTEMGREKTSDDGGDTPSKNDEDIQPQLTTLVRNGFITAKLFSQMDGDREFEFRHPIFREIFLKRLSKQTRKRYHQFVHHWYDSRRQDRRTEYLDRLAAHAEGGFSFKKAFEHWRELAIAAIHLCAYNCAELYVKKAMNLLSSNRLKLAGGLKLEYKFQLYETLAELYRLQGLDQEWRSTIETLRRIAEQSENRELDKRVEDLASE
;
A
#
# COMPACT_ATOMS: atom_id res chain seq x y z
N LYS A 1 -11.90 19.05 31.47
CA LYS A 1 -12.93 18.10 31.94
C LYS A 1 -14.23 18.49 31.27
N VAL A 2 -14.92 17.56 30.62
CA VAL A 2 -16.27 17.79 30.08
C VAL A 2 -17.23 17.41 31.19
N ASP A 3 -18.03 18.36 31.68
CA ASP A 3 -19.04 18.08 32.69
C ASP A 3 -20.34 17.65 32.00
N GLY A 4 -21.06 16.68 32.59
CA GLY A 4 -22.37 16.24 32.08
C GLY A 4 -22.34 15.21 30.93
N LEU A 5 -21.20 14.54 30.67
CA LEU A 5 -21.17 13.42 29.71
C LEU A 5 -22.08 12.27 30.21
N PRO A 6 -23.05 11.79 29.41
CA PRO A 6 -23.89 10.67 29.81
C PRO A 6 -23.06 9.42 30.13
N SER A 7 -23.42 8.68 31.18
CA SER A 7 -22.70 7.45 31.57
C SER A 7 -22.65 6.43 30.44
N SER A 8 -23.72 6.34 29.62
CA SER A 8 -23.77 5.47 28.44
C SER A 8 -22.67 5.78 27.42
N VAL A 9 -22.38 7.07 27.20
CA VAL A 9 -21.30 7.54 26.33
C VAL A 9 -19.93 7.19 26.91
N CYS A 10 -19.73 7.47 28.20
CA CYS A 10 -18.48 7.09 28.90
C CYS A 10 -18.21 5.59 28.80
N GLU A 11 -19.21 4.76 29.09
CA GLU A 11 -19.10 3.31 28.98
C GLU A 11 -18.82 2.85 27.55
N HIS A 12 -19.44 3.49 26.55
CA HIS A 12 -19.17 3.21 25.15
C HIS A 12 -17.73 3.54 24.77
N LEU A 13 -17.24 4.72 25.13
CA LEU A 13 -15.86 5.15 24.88
C LEU A 13 -14.85 4.22 25.55
N VAL A 14 -15.11 3.76 26.78
CA VAL A 14 -14.24 2.81 27.49
C VAL A 14 -14.23 1.44 26.79
N ARG A 15 -15.40 0.93 26.40
CA ARG A 15 -15.50 -0.34 25.66
C ARG A 15 -14.79 -0.27 24.30
N LEU A 16 -15.00 0.81 23.56
CA LEU A 16 -14.43 1.04 22.23
C LEU A 16 -12.91 1.24 22.29
N ALA A 17 -12.42 1.88 23.37
CA ALA A 17 -11.00 2.04 23.59
C ALA A 17 -10.30 0.69 23.74
N ASP A 18 -10.90 -0.24 24.49
CA ASP A 18 -10.36 -1.59 24.76
C ASP A 18 -8.86 -1.59 25.11
N GLY A 19 -8.45 -0.61 25.92
CA GLY A 19 -7.04 -0.42 26.34
C GLY A 19 -6.12 0.20 25.27
N ASN A 20 -6.61 0.53 24.08
CA ASN A 20 -5.87 1.21 23.03
C ASN A 20 -6.07 2.75 23.09
N PRO A 21 -5.03 3.53 23.44
CA PRO A 21 -5.13 4.99 23.52
C PRO A 21 -5.56 5.66 22.21
N LEU A 22 -5.17 5.10 21.07
CA LEU A 22 -5.54 5.62 19.74
C LEU A 22 -7.06 5.63 19.57
N HIS A 23 -7.74 4.57 20.00
CA HIS A 23 -9.17 4.44 19.82
C HIS A 23 -9.93 5.52 20.60
N LEU A 24 -9.50 5.77 21.84
CA LEU A 24 -10.08 6.83 22.66
C LEU A 24 -9.81 8.21 22.07
N GLU A 25 -8.58 8.46 21.62
CA GLU A 25 -8.20 9.73 20.98
C GLU A 25 -9.06 10.01 19.74
N GLU A 26 -9.21 9.04 18.85
CA GLU A 26 -10.01 9.18 17.63
C GLU A 26 -11.51 9.29 17.93
N ALA A 27 -12.02 8.60 18.95
CA ALA A 27 -13.41 8.75 19.38
C ALA A 27 -13.69 10.18 19.89
N ILE A 28 -12.79 10.74 20.71
CA ILE A 28 -12.89 12.12 21.20
C ILE A 28 -12.81 13.11 20.04
N LYS A 29 -11.88 12.92 19.10
CA LYS A 29 -11.77 13.75 17.89
C LYS A 29 -13.05 13.74 17.05
N LEU A 30 -13.71 12.60 16.92
CA LEU A 30 -14.99 12.51 16.22
C LEU A 30 -16.06 13.37 16.91
N LEU A 31 -16.17 13.29 18.23
CA LEU A 31 -17.11 14.13 19.00
C LEU A 31 -16.83 15.63 18.83
N LEU A 32 -15.55 16.02 18.83
CA LEU A 32 -15.13 17.40 18.57
C LEU A 32 -15.52 17.86 17.17
N ARG A 33 -15.29 17.03 16.14
CA ARG A 33 -15.61 17.36 14.75
C ARG A 33 -17.10 17.47 14.47
N LYS A 34 -17.90 16.63 15.11
CA LYS A 34 -19.37 16.68 15.01
C LYS A 34 -19.97 17.84 15.83
N GLY A 35 -19.15 18.58 16.59
CA GLY A 35 -19.60 19.69 17.43
C GLY A 35 -20.31 19.24 18.71
N LEU A 36 -20.28 17.94 19.02
CA LEU A 36 -20.92 17.36 20.20
C LEU A 36 -20.19 17.77 21.47
N ILE A 37 -18.87 17.93 21.39
CA ILE A 37 -18.04 18.51 22.43
C ILE A 37 -17.34 19.72 21.83
N ALA A 38 -17.36 20.86 22.52
CA ALA A 38 -16.68 22.07 22.08
C ALA A 38 -16.09 22.83 23.27
N GLN A 39 -14.96 23.50 23.05
CA GLN A 39 -14.39 24.40 24.04
C GLN A 39 -15.02 25.79 23.88
N SER A 40 -15.56 26.34 24.96
CA SER A 40 -16.11 27.69 24.96
C SER A 40 -14.99 28.72 24.95
N LEU A 41 -15.14 29.69 24.07
CA LEU A 41 -14.22 30.83 23.95
C LEU A 41 -14.34 31.83 25.12
N LEU A 42 -15.40 31.74 25.92
CA LEU A 42 -15.70 32.70 26.99
C LEU A 42 -15.10 32.31 28.34
N ASP A 43 -15.06 31.01 28.64
CA ASP A 43 -14.68 30.49 29.97
C ASP A 43 -13.63 29.37 29.92
N ASP A 44 -13.12 29.04 28.73
CA ASP A 44 -12.13 27.98 28.48
C ASP A 44 -12.59 26.58 28.95
N ARG A 45 -13.91 26.41 29.17
CA ARG A 45 -14.51 25.14 29.60
C ARG A 45 -14.98 24.33 28.40
N TRP A 46 -15.00 23.02 28.59
CA TRP A 46 -15.57 22.10 27.62
C TRP A 46 -17.06 21.95 27.86
N HIS A 47 -17.85 22.23 26.83
CA HIS A 47 -19.30 22.09 26.83
C HIS A 47 -19.72 20.93 25.93
N LEU A 48 -20.79 20.27 26.35
CA LEU A 48 -21.44 19.19 25.63
C LEU A 48 -22.73 19.74 25.00
N ASN A 49 -23.06 19.27 23.79
CA ASN A 49 -24.40 19.45 23.24
C ASN A 49 -25.30 18.29 23.72
N PRO A 50 -26.14 18.47 24.75
CA PRO A 50 -26.84 17.37 25.40
C PRO A 50 -27.91 16.72 24.52
N VAL A 51 -28.53 17.47 23.60
CA VAL A 51 -29.58 16.91 22.73
C VAL A 51 -28.97 16.05 21.62
N GLU A 52 -27.87 16.51 21.04
CA GLU A 52 -27.22 15.78 19.94
C GLU A 52 -26.43 14.58 20.43
N ILE A 53 -25.81 14.63 21.62
CA ILE A 53 -25.05 13.49 22.15
C ILE A 53 -25.94 12.29 22.49
N GLU A 54 -27.18 12.52 22.94
CA GLU A 54 -28.13 11.45 23.28
C GLU A 54 -28.64 10.70 22.05
N SER A 55 -28.69 11.39 20.90
CA SER A 55 -29.13 10.84 19.61
C SER A 55 -27.97 10.41 18.70
N PHE A 56 -26.73 10.66 19.11
CA PHE A 56 -25.55 10.30 18.33
C PHE A 56 -25.30 8.80 18.38
N GLU A 57 -25.42 8.16 17.22
CA GLU A 57 -25.04 6.76 17.04
C GLU A 57 -23.52 6.64 16.98
N PHE A 58 -22.94 6.03 18.02
CA PHE A 58 -21.51 5.82 18.07
C PHE A 58 -21.09 4.67 17.17
N PRO A 59 -20.04 4.84 16.35
CA PRO A 59 -19.42 3.72 15.67
C PRO A 59 -18.93 2.65 16.66
N GLU A 60 -19.02 1.40 16.24
CA GLU A 60 -18.65 0.22 17.05
C GLU A 60 -17.20 -0.23 16.85
N SER A 61 -16.47 0.40 15.91
CA SER A 61 -15.08 0.08 15.60
C SER A 61 -14.24 1.31 15.32
N ILE A 62 -12.91 1.17 15.44
CA ILE A 62 -11.96 2.21 15.06
C ILE A 62 -12.07 2.58 13.57
N GLU A 63 -12.37 1.61 12.71
CA GLU A 63 -12.64 1.87 11.30
C GLU A 63 -13.85 2.78 11.14
N GLY A 64 -14.96 2.46 11.81
CA GLY A 64 -16.18 3.27 11.76
C GLY A 64 -15.98 4.68 12.34
N ILE A 65 -15.17 4.82 13.41
CA ILE A 65 -14.81 6.14 13.95
C ILE A 65 -14.08 6.97 12.91
N VAL A 66 -13.03 6.40 12.30
CA VAL A 66 -12.19 7.12 11.35
C VAL A 66 -12.97 7.41 10.07
N ASP A 67 -13.81 6.49 9.58
CA ASP A 67 -14.72 6.73 8.45
C ASP A 67 -15.66 7.90 8.74
N ALA A 68 -16.30 7.92 9.91
CA ALA A 68 -17.16 9.04 10.33
C ALA A 68 -16.40 10.37 10.45
N GLN A 69 -15.11 10.34 10.83
CA GLN A 69 -14.26 11.52 10.83
C GLN A 69 -13.89 11.99 9.40
N LEU A 70 -13.73 11.06 8.46
CA LEU A 70 -13.44 11.36 7.06
C LEU A 70 -14.66 11.97 6.36
N GLU A 71 -15.88 11.55 6.70
CA GLU A 71 -17.12 12.17 6.22
C GLU A 71 -17.27 13.65 6.61
N CYS A 72 -16.58 14.08 7.66
CA CYS A 72 -16.53 15.50 8.05
C CYS A 72 -15.56 16.33 7.18
N LEU A 73 -14.74 15.70 6.32
CA LEU A 73 -13.86 16.40 5.41
C LEU A 73 -14.56 16.72 4.09
N SER A 74 -14.22 17.85 3.48
CA SER A 74 -14.53 18.11 2.08
C SER A 74 -13.85 17.10 1.15
N GLU A 75 -14.37 16.95 -0.07
CA GLU A 75 -13.89 15.97 -1.07
C GLU A 75 -12.38 16.10 -1.40
N ARG A 76 -11.87 17.32 -1.54
CA ARG A 76 -10.48 17.53 -2.00
C ARG A 76 -9.41 16.95 -1.07
N PRO A 77 -9.40 17.22 0.26
CA PRO A 77 -8.56 16.51 1.22
C PRO A 77 -8.71 14.99 1.20
N LEU A 78 -9.92 14.47 1.03
CA LEU A 78 -10.16 13.04 0.94
C LEU A 78 -9.42 12.44 -0.26
N THR A 79 -9.60 13.03 -1.45
CA THR A 79 -8.90 12.59 -2.65
C THR A 79 -7.38 12.61 -2.48
N VAL A 80 -6.81 13.65 -1.85
CA VAL A 80 -5.37 13.72 -1.59
C VAL A 80 -4.90 12.59 -0.65
N GLY A 81 -5.66 12.30 0.40
CA GLY A 81 -5.37 11.20 1.32
C GLY A 81 -5.49 9.83 0.65
N GLU A 82 -6.51 9.62 -0.18
CA GLU A 82 -6.71 8.39 -0.95
C GLU A 82 -5.55 8.13 -1.93
N ARG A 83 -5.08 9.17 -2.63
CA ARG A 83 -3.91 9.09 -3.49
C ARG A 83 -2.66 8.71 -2.70
N GLY A 84 -2.41 9.40 -1.58
CA GLY A 84 -1.27 9.11 -0.69
C GLY A 84 -1.31 7.68 -0.14
N ALA A 85 -2.50 7.18 0.18
CA ALA A 85 -2.67 5.83 0.70
C ALA A 85 -2.27 4.73 -0.29
N VAL A 86 -2.42 4.98 -1.60
CA VAL A 86 -1.93 4.04 -2.62
C VAL A 86 -0.41 3.99 -2.65
N VAL A 87 0.29 5.13 -2.56
CA VAL A 87 1.77 5.19 -2.56
C VAL A 87 2.37 4.36 -1.44
N GLY A 88 1.86 4.50 -0.22
CA GLY A 88 2.45 3.85 0.94
C GLY A 88 2.11 4.56 2.24
N LEU A 89 2.79 4.17 3.33
CA LEU A 89 2.68 4.85 4.62
C LEU A 89 3.30 6.25 4.57
N SER A 90 4.39 6.41 3.83
CA SER A 90 5.01 7.70 3.51
C SER A 90 4.83 8.01 2.02
N PHE A 91 4.66 9.30 1.69
CA PHE A 91 4.46 9.78 0.32
C PHE A 91 4.94 11.24 0.17
N TRP A 92 5.17 11.67 -1.08
CA TRP A 92 5.74 12.98 -1.39
C TRP A 92 4.75 13.89 -2.12
N GLN A 93 4.92 15.20 -1.94
CA GLN A 93 4.03 16.21 -2.52
C GLN A 93 4.08 16.20 -4.05
N THR A 94 5.26 16.17 -4.67
CA THR A 94 5.39 16.22 -6.15
C THR A 94 4.60 15.10 -6.80
N TRP A 95 4.64 13.91 -6.20
CA TRP A 95 3.87 12.77 -6.68
C TRP A 95 2.36 13.03 -6.66
N LEU A 96 1.82 13.57 -5.56
CA LEU A 96 0.40 13.88 -5.43
C LEU A 96 -0.05 14.93 -6.43
N THR A 97 0.80 15.95 -6.68
CA THR A 97 0.55 16.99 -7.67
C THR A 97 0.52 16.42 -9.08
N GLU A 98 1.49 15.57 -9.45
CA GLU A 98 1.54 14.96 -10.77
C GLU A 98 0.40 13.97 -11.02
N MET A 99 0.04 13.17 -10.02
CA MET A 99 -1.15 12.30 -10.12
C MET A 99 -2.42 13.13 -10.31
N GLY A 100 -2.52 14.29 -9.66
CA GLY A 100 -3.64 15.21 -9.83
C GLY A 100 -3.78 15.78 -11.24
N ARG A 101 -2.69 15.85 -12.00
CA ARG A 101 -2.65 16.31 -13.39
C ARG A 101 -2.98 15.21 -14.40
N GLU A 102 -2.93 13.94 -13.99
CA GLU A 102 -3.23 12.82 -14.88
C GLU A 102 -4.72 12.83 -15.23
N LYS A 103 -5.04 13.19 -16.48
CA LYS A 103 -6.42 13.27 -17.00
C LYS A 103 -7.19 11.99 -16.65
N THR A 104 -8.31 12.13 -15.96
CA THR A 104 -9.31 11.08 -15.84
C THR A 104 -10.00 10.91 -17.19
N SER A 105 -9.59 9.91 -17.96
CA SER A 105 -10.22 9.55 -19.23
C SER A 105 -11.71 9.16 -19.12
N ASP A 106 -12.23 8.98 -17.91
CA ASP A 106 -13.64 8.72 -17.62
C ASP A 106 -14.48 10.00 -17.42
N ASP A 107 -13.85 11.18 -17.32
CA ASP A 107 -14.55 12.46 -17.36
C ASP A 107 -14.51 12.96 -18.81
N GLY A 108 -15.62 12.83 -19.54
CA GLY A 108 -15.76 13.18 -20.96
C GLY A 108 -15.66 14.67 -21.28
N GLY A 109 -14.69 15.38 -20.72
CA GLY A 109 -14.40 16.79 -20.97
C GLY A 109 -13.03 16.98 -21.61
N ASP A 110 -13.01 17.42 -22.87
CA ASP A 110 -11.83 17.74 -23.69
C ASP A 110 -11.11 19.03 -23.25
N THR A 111 -11.06 19.32 -21.96
CA THR A 111 -10.33 20.47 -21.41
C THR A 111 -9.42 20.00 -20.27
N PRO A 112 -8.13 20.37 -20.26
CA PRO A 112 -7.34 20.27 -19.04
C PRO A 112 -8.09 21.11 -18.00
N SER A 113 -8.69 20.47 -17.00
CA SER A 113 -9.31 21.20 -15.91
C SER A 113 -8.24 22.12 -15.34
N LYS A 114 -8.54 23.42 -15.22
CA LYS A 114 -7.69 24.49 -14.69
C LYS A 114 -7.21 24.24 -13.24
N ASN A 115 -7.42 23.04 -12.71
CA ASN A 115 -7.13 22.61 -11.36
C ASN A 115 -5.70 22.04 -11.24
N ASP A 116 -4.71 22.81 -11.73
CA ASP A 116 -3.38 22.85 -11.10
C ASP A 116 -3.50 23.52 -9.71
N GLU A 117 -4.49 23.09 -8.92
CA GLU A 117 -4.74 23.64 -7.60
C GLU A 117 -3.60 23.19 -6.70
N ASP A 118 -3.01 24.18 -6.03
CA ASP A 118 -2.10 23.96 -4.93
C ASP A 118 -2.71 22.93 -3.97
N ILE A 119 -2.04 21.79 -3.79
CA ILE A 119 -2.49 20.71 -2.88
C ILE A 119 -2.14 20.99 -1.42
N GLN A 120 -1.43 22.09 -1.14
CA GLN A 120 -1.05 22.47 0.22
C GLN A 120 -2.21 22.68 1.18
N PRO A 121 -3.33 23.32 0.81
CA PRO A 121 -4.47 23.45 1.70
C PRO A 121 -5.05 22.09 2.11
N GLN A 122 -5.07 21.12 1.21
CA GLN A 122 -5.55 19.75 1.45
C GLN A 122 -4.60 19.00 2.37
N LEU A 123 -3.29 19.06 2.12
CA LEU A 123 -2.27 18.47 3.00
C LEU A 123 -2.31 19.10 4.39
N THR A 124 -2.43 20.43 4.47
CA THR A 124 -2.59 21.16 5.73
C THR A 124 -3.85 20.70 6.48
N THR A 125 -4.95 20.49 5.76
CA THR A 125 -6.19 19.96 6.33
C THR A 125 -5.97 18.57 6.91
N LEU A 126 -5.34 17.65 6.18
CA LEU A 126 -5.04 16.30 6.66
C LEU A 126 -4.09 16.28 7.86
N VAL A 127 -3.10 17.19 7.91
CA VAL A 127 -2.19 17.37 9.05
C VAL A 127 -2.93 17.91 10.27
N ARG A 128 -3.73 18.97 10.11
CA ARG A 128 -4.53 19.58 11.20
C ARG A 128 -5.53 18.59 11.79
N ASN A 129 -6.14 17.78 10.94
CA ASN A 129 -7.04 16.70 11.33
C ASN A 129 -6.30 15.46 11.83
N GLY A 130 -4.97 15.45 11.74
CA GLY A 130 -4.12 14.45 12.35
C GLY A 130 -4.13 13.08 11.69
N PHE A 131 -4.55 12.98 10.43
CA PHE A 131 -4.42 11.75 9.66
C PHE A 131 -2.99 11.51 9.19
N ILE A 132 -2.27 12.60 8.90
CA ILE A 132 -0.89 12.57 8.42
C ILE A 132 -0.02 13.53 9.22
N THR A 133 1.29 13.36 9.11
CA THR A 133 2.30 14.26 9.66
C THR A 133 3.29 14.64 8.56
N ALA A 134 3.82 15.85 8.59
CA ALA A 134 4.92 16.25 7.71
C ALA A 134 6.24 15.81 8.32
N LYS A 135 7.09 15.13 7.55
CA LYS A 135 8.40 14.69 8.02
C LYS A 135 9.39 15.86 7.97
N LEU A 136 10.27 15.91 8.98
CA LEU A 136 11.31 16.94 9.06
C LEU A 136 12.37 16.80 7.96
N PHE A 137 12.71 15.56 7.62
CA PHE A 137 13.65 15.23 6.55
C PHE A 137 12.94 14.36 5.51
N SER A 138 13.07 14.75 4.25
CA SER A 138 12.54 14.00 3.10
C SER A 138 13.62 13.07 2.54
N GLN A 139 13.24 11.85 2.18
CA GLN A 139 14.08 10.93 1.41
C GLN A 139 14.18 11.32 -0.07
N MET A 140 13.40 12.31 -0.50
CA MET A 140 13.49 12.90 -1.82
C MET A 140 13.95 14.35 -1.71
N ASP A 141 15.17 14.59 -2.17
CA ASP A 141 15.79 15.92 -2.17
C ASP A 141 14.87 16.95 -2.85
N GLY A 142 14.60 18.04 -2.13
CA GLY A 142 13.77 19.14 -2.62
C GLY A 142 12.26 18.90 -2.59
N ASP A 143 11.77 17.76 -2.12
CA ASP A 143 10.33 17.50 -1.96
C ASP A 143 9.91 17.41 -0.49
N ARG A 144 8.64 17.71 -0.20
CA ARG A 144 8.02 17.52 1.11
C ARG A 144 7.46 16.11 1.23
N GLU A 145 7.87 15.43 2.29
CA GLU A 145 7.42 14.08 2.62
C GLU A 145 6.39 14.12 3.76
N PHE A 146 5.35 13.31 3.62
CA PHE A 146 4.29 13.14 4.59
C PHE A 146 4.15 11.67 4.94
N GLU A 147 3.68 11.38 6.14
CA GLU A 147 3.45 10.03 6.63
C GLU A 147 2.10 9.93 7.34
N PHE A 148 1.36 8.85 7.08
CA PHE A 148 0.18 8.52 7.87
C PHE A 148 0.56 8.29 9.33
N ARG A 149 -0.09 9.01 10.25
CA ARG A 149 0.23 8.89 11.68
C ARG A 149 0.02 7.47 12.21
N HIS A 150 -0.93 6.73 11.62
CA HIS A 150 -1.17 5.33 11.95
C HIS A 150 -1.45 4.50 10.68
N PRO A 151 -0.95 3.25 10.58
CA PRO A 151 -1.22 2.38 9.43
C PRO A 151 -2.70 2.16 9.13
N ILE A 152 -3.53 2.12 10.17
CA ILE A 152 -4.98 1.95 10.00
C ILE A 152 -5.62 3.10 9.21
N PHE A 153 -5.12 4.34 9.35
CA PHE A 153 -5.65 5.48 8.60
C PHE A 153 -5.42 5.27 7.11
N ARG A 154 -4.19 4.88 6.74
CA ARG A 154 -3.87 4.52 5.36
C ARG A 154 -4.81 3.43 4.85
N GLU A 155 -5.03 2.38 5.62
CA GLU A 155 -5.91 1.28 5.20
C GLU A 155 -7.34 1.75 4.94
N ILE A 156 -7.86 2.64 5.78
CA ILE A 156 -9.22 3.18 5.64
C ILE A 156 -9.30 4.08 4.40
N PHE A 157 -8.36 5.00 4.20
CA PHE A 157 -8.26 5.77 2.94
C PHE A 157 -8.18 4.85 1.71
N LEU A 158 -7.40 3.77 1.78
CA LEU A 158 -7.24 2.84 0.68
C LEU A 158 -8.52 2.02 0.41
N LYS A 159 -9.29 1.67 1.45
CA LYS A 159 -10.56 0.92 1.34
C LYS A 159 -11.67 1.73 0.66
N ARG A 160 -11.62 3.07 0.72
CA ARG A 160 -12.57 3.97 0.05
C ARG A 160 -12.44 3.97 -1.48
N LEU A 161 -11.27 3.60 -1.99
CA LEU A 161 -11.03 3.56 -3.42
C LEU A 161 -11.71 2.37 -4.09
N SER A 162 -12.40 2.64 -5.21
CA SER A 162 -12.87 1.58 -6.08
C SER A 162 -11.70 0.72 -6.58
N LYS A 163 -11.98 -0.55 -6.90
CA LYS A 163 -10.96 -1.47 -7.43
C LYS A 163 -10.30 -0.95 -8.71
N GLN A 164 -11.06 -0.25 -9.56
CA GLN A 164 -10.55 0.36 -10.80
C GLN A 164 -9.66 1.58 -10.52
N THR A 165 -10.08 2.47 -9.62
CA THR A 165 -9.30 3.64 -9.22
C THR A 165 -7.99 3.20 -8.57
N ARG A 166 -8.05 2.25 -7.64
CA ARG A 166 -6.87 1.69 -6.98
C ARG A 166 -5.89 1.07 -7.97
N LYS A 167 -6.38 0.29 -8.94
CA LYS A 167 -5.56 -0.26 -10.03
C LYS A 167 -4.85 0.85 -10.79
N ARG A 168 -5.58 1.88 -11.23
CA ARG A 168 -4.99 3.01 -11.97
C ARG A 168 -3.93 3.73 -11.15
N TYR A 169 -4.20 4.02 -9.88
CA TYR A 169 -3.22 4.68 -9.02
C TYR A 169 -1.97 3.82 -8.82
N HIS A 170 -2.09 2.50 -8.65
CA HIS A 170 -0.93 1.62 -8.59
C HIS A 170 -0.11 1.64 -9.90
N GLN A 171 -0.76 1.67 -11.07
CA GLN A 171 -0.09 1.79 -12.37
C GLN A 171 0.68 3.11 -12.49
N PHE A 172 0.07 4.21 -12.06
CA PHE A 172 0.72 5.51 -12.03
C PHE A 172 1.94 5.52 -11.11
N VAL A 173 1.81 5.01 -9.87
CA VAL A 173 2.95 4.91 -8.95
C VAL A 173 4.07 4.08 -9.54
N HIS A 174 3.74 2.93 -10.14
CA HIS A 174 4.72 2.06 -10.80
C HIS A 174 5.50 2.84 -11.87
N HIS A 175 4.79 3.49 -12.80
CA HIS A 175 5.40 4.26 -13.87
C HIS A 175 6.24 5.44 -13.36
N TRP A 176 5.77 6.11 -12.31
CA TRP A 176 6.47 7.23 -11.70
C TRP A 176 7.83 6.82 -11.11
N TYR A 177 7.89 5.70 -10.38
CA TYR A 177 9.16 5.17 -9.88
C TYR A 177 10.06 4.67 -11.02
N ASP A 178 9.50 3.96 -11.99
CA ASP A 178 10.23 3.33 -13.11
C ASP A 178 10.89 4.36 -14.05
N SER A 179 10.32 5.56 -14.15
CA SER A 179 10.84 6.65 -14.99
C SER A 179 11.84 7.57 -14.30
N ARG A 180 11.72 7.81 -12.98
CA ARG A 180 12.51 8.81 -12.25
C ARG A 180 13.59 8.25 -11.33
N ARG A 181 13.55 6.96 -11.01
CA ARG A 181 14.46 6.35 -10.02
C ARG A 181 15.22 5.15 -10.60
N GLN A 182 15.59 5.22 -11.87
CA GLN A 182 16.38 4.16 -12.50
C GLN A 182 17.78 4.03 -11.89
N ASP A 183 18.35 5.14 -11.43
CA ASP A 183 19.64 5.23 -10.73
C ASP A 183 19.64 4.54 -9.36
N ARG A 184 18.48 4.53 -8.68
CA ARG A 184 18.28 3.88 -7.37
C ARG A 184 17.24 2.77 -7.42
N ARG A 185 17.12 2.10 -8.57
CA ARG A 185 16.06 1.12 -8.80
C ARG A 185 16.03 0.01 -7.75
N THR A 186 17.20 -0.46 -7.33
CA THR A 186 17.35 -1.51 -6.31
C THR A 186 16.76 -1.09 -4.95
N GLU A 187 16.80 0.20 -4.59
CA GLU A 187 16.24 0.72 -3.33
C GLU A 187 14.71 0.69 -3.29
N TYR A 188 14.06 0.69 -4.46
CA TYR A 188 12.60 0.78 -4.58
C TYR A 188 11.99 -0.42 -5.32
N LEU A 189 12.78 -1.48 -5.57
CA LEU A 189 12.34 -2.61 -6.37
C LEU A 189 11.17 -3.37 -5.72
N ASP A 190 11.12 -3.43 -4.39
CA ASP A 190 10.00 -3.96 -3.61
C ASP A 190 8.71 -3.17 -3.83
N ARG A 191 8.81 -1.84 -3.90
CA ARG A 191 7.69 -0.95 -4.24
C ARG A 191 7.28 -1.14 -5.69
N LEU A 192 8.23 -1.21 -6.64
CA LEU A 192 7.93 -1.49 -8.05
C LEU A 192 7.17 -2.81 -8.20
N ALA A 193 7.59 -3.87 -7.51
CA ALA A 193 6.91 -5.15 -7.54
C ALA A 193 5.48 -5.07 -6.98
N ALA A 194 5.32 -4.46 -5.80
CA ALA A 194 4.02 -4.30 -5.14
C ALA A 194 3.05 -3.42 -5.96
N HIS A 195 3.53 -2.34 -6.57
CA HIS A 195 2.71 -1.46 -7.40
C HIS A 195 2.39 -2.08 -8.76
N ALA A 196 3.31 -2.82 -9.38
CA ALA A 196 3.00 -3.58 -10.58
C ALA A 196 1.90 -4.63 -10.29
N GLU A 197 1.97 -5.32 -9.15
CA GLU A 197 0.95 -6.29 -8.74
C GLU A 197 -0.40 -5.61 -8.48
N GLY A 198 -0.41 -4.54 -7.68
CA GLY A 198 -1.61 -3.76 -7.39
C GLY A 198 -2.23 -3.10 -8.62
N GLY A 199 -1.42 -2.79 -9.63
CA GLY A 199 -1.82 -2.24 -10.92
C GLY A 199 -2.24 -3.29 -11.96
N PHE A 200 -2.25 -4.57 -11.57
CA PHE A 200 -2.54 -5.74 -12.42
C PHE A 200 -1.59 -5.87 -13.62
N SER A 201 -0.41 -5.26 -13.53
CA SER A 201 0.70 -5.47 -14.46
C SER A 201 1.48 -6.71 -14.02
N PHE A 202 0.80 -7.86 -13.96
CA PHE A 202 1.31 -9.07 -13.31
C PHE A 202 2.62 -9.59 -13.93
N LYS A 203 2.84 -9.37 -15.23
CA LYS A 203 4.11 -9.72 -15.89
C LYS A 203 5.28 -8.96 -15.27
N LYS A 204 5.16 -7.63 -15.19
CA LYS A 204 6.15 -6.76 -14.52
C LYS A 204 6.30 -7.11 -13.05
N ALA A 205 5.20 -7.39 -12.35
CA ALA A 205 5.24 -7.77 -10.94
C ALA A 205 6.03 -9.06 -10.73
N PHE A 206 5.82 -10.07 -11.58
CA PHE A 206 6.60 -11.30 -11.56
C PHE A 206 8.08 -11.04 -11.78
N GLU A 207 8.44 -10.25 -12.81
CA GLU A 207 9.82 -9.89 -13.12
C GLU A 207 10.50 -9.21 -11.92
N HIS A 208 9.85 -8.21 -11.32
CA HIS A 208 10.39 -7.50 -10.14
C HIS A 208 10.47 -8.40 -8.89
N TRP A 209 9.48 -9.26 -8.63
CA TRP A 209 9.53 -10.19 -7.49
C TRP A 209 10.65 -11.21 -7.63
N ARG A 210 10.88 -11.74 -8.85
CA ARG A 210 12.01 -12.64 -9.12
C ARG A 210 13.35 -11.92 -8.96
N GLU A 211 13.45 -10.69 -9.45
CA GLU A 211 14.67 -9.89 -9.29
C GLU A 211 14.99 -9.62 -7.80
N LEU A 212 13.97 -9.31 -6.98
CA LEU A 212 14.12 -9.19 -5.53
C LEU A 212 14.59 -10.49 -4.88
N ALA A 213 14.07 -11.63 -5.32
CA ALA A 213 14.50 -12.93 -4.82
C ALA A 213 16.00 -13.15 -5.10
N ILE A 214 16.46 -12.89 -6.33
CA ILE A 214 17.87 -13.01 -6.72
C ILE A 214 18.73 -12.04 -5.91
N ALA A 215 18.32 -10.78 -5.78
CA ALA A 215 19.04 -9.80 -4.97
C ALA A 215 19.13 -10.21 -3.49
N ALA A 216 18.05 -10.74 -2.93
CA ALA A 216 18.02 -11.23 -1.55
C ALA A 216 18.93 -12.45 -1.35
N ILE A 217 19.03 -13.35 -2.34
CA ILE A 217 19.98 -14.47 -2.32
C ILE A 217 21.42 -13.95 -2.24
N HIS A 218 21.80 -12.99 -3.09
CA HIS A 218 23.15 -12.41 -3.08
C HIS A 218 23.50 -11.69 -1.76
N LEU A 219 22.50 -11.20 -1.03
CA LEU A 219 22.65 -10.59 0.29
C LEU A 219 22.50 -11.59 1.44
N CYS A 220 22.40 -12.89 1.16
CA CYS A 220 22.13 -13.96 2.12
C CYS A 220 20.85 -13.76 2.96
N ALA A 221 19.91 -12.95 2.46
CA ALA A 221 18.62 -12.67 3.08
C ALA A 221 17.59 -13.76 2.69
N TYR A 222 17.87 -15.02 3.04
CA TYR A 222 17.15 -16.19 2.52
C TYR A 222 15.65 -16.18 2.83
N ASN A 223 15.23 -15.72 4.03
CA ASN A 223 13.82 -15.58 4.37
C ASN A 223 13.10 -14.56 3.46
N CYS A 224 13.79 -13.49 3.05
CA CYS A 224 13.27 -12.53 2.08
C CYS A 224 13.20 -13.15 0.68
N ALA A 225 14.24 -13.87 0.27
CA ALA A 225 14.26 -14.57 -1.02
C ALA A 225 13.09 -15.54 -1.15
N GLU A 226 12.85 -16.39 -0.15
CA GLU A 226 11.73 -17.33 -0.13
C GLU A 226 10.37 -16.62 -0.21
N LEU A 227 10.21 -15.52 0.57
CA LEU A 227 9.02 -14.68 0.49
C LEU A 227 8.78 -14.13 -0.92
N TYR A 228 9.82 -13.62 -1.57
CA TYR A 228 9.72 -13.02 -2.90
C TYR A 228 9.45 -14.08 -3.99
N VAL A 229 10.09 -15.25 -3.92
CA VAL A 229 9.74 -16.38 -4.79
C VAL A 229 8.28 -16.78 -4.61
N LYS A 230 7.80 -16.88 -3.36
CA LYS A 230 6.40 -17.22 -3.07
C LYS A 230 5.43 -16.21 -3.68
N LYS A 231 5.75 -14.91 -3.62
CA LYS A 231 4.96 -13.86 -4.29
C LYS A 231 4.91 -14.07 -5.80
N ALA A 232 6.06 -14.30 -6.45
CA ALA A 232 6.11 -14.55 -7.90
C ALA A 232 5.35 -15.83 -8.29
N MET A 233 5.49 -16.91 -7.50
CA MET A 233 4.81 -18.19 -7.73
C MET A 233 3.28 -18.06 -7.63
N ASN A 234 2.79 -17.27 -6.67
CA ASN A 234 1.36 -16.99 -6.54
C ASN A 234 0.77 -16.30 -7.77
N LEU A 235 1.53 -15.47 -8.48
CA LEU A 235 1.08 -14.84 -9.73
C LEU A 235 0.91 -15.85 -10.86
N LEU A 236 1.78 -16.86 -10.93
CA LEU A 236 1.70 -17.94 -11.93
C LEU A 236 0.57 -18.94 -11.62
N SER A 237 0.40 -19.30 -10.35
CA SER A 237 -0.58 -20.32 -9.92
C SER A 237 -2.02 -19.81 -9.95
N SER A 238 -2.26 -18.55 -9.56
CA SER A 238 -3.58 -17.92 -9.54
C SER A 238 -4.18 -17.62 -10.92
N ASN A 239 -3.50 -18.00 -12.00
CA ASN A 239 -3.87 -17.71 -13.39
C ASN A 239 -4.10 -16.22 -13.68
N ARG A 240 -3.56 -15.33 -12.84
CA ARG A 240 -3.57 -13.86 -13.03
C ARG A 240 -2.69 -13.47 -14.22
N LEU A 241 -1.60 -14.21 -14.40
CA LEU A 241 -0.75 -14.17 -15.58
C LEU A 241 -1.40 -14.96 -16.73
N LYS A 242 -2.10 -14.26 -17.62
CA LYS A 242 -2.55 -14.83 -18.90
C LYS A 242 -1.37 -14.93 -19.86
N LEU A 243 -0.58 -15.98 -19.72
CA LEU A 243 0.57 -16.28 -20.58
C LEU A 243 0.23 -17.42 -21.52
N ALA A 244 0.81 -17.40 -22.73
CA ALA A 244 0.82 -18.57 -23.60
C ALA A 244 1.52 -19.75 -22.89
N GLY A 245 1.16 -20.99 -23.23
CA GLY A 245 1.65 -22.20 -22.55
C GLY A 245 3.17 -22.26 -22.43
N GLY A 246 3.90 -22.04 -23.54
CA GLY A 246 5.36 -22.02 -23.55
C GLY A 246 5.96 -20.94 -22.63
N LEU A 247 5.44 -19.72 -22.68
CA LEU A 247 5.91 -18.62 -21.84
C LEU A 247 5.61 -18.86 -20.34
N LYS A 248 4.52 -19.57 -20.03
CA LYS A 248 4.22 -19.98 -18.65
C LYS A 248 5.22 -21.02 -18.13
N LEU A 249 5.63 -21.97 -18.97
CA LEU A 249 6.67 -22.94 -18.63
C LEU A 249 8.02 -22.26 -18.42
N GLU A 250 8.38 -21.30 -19.28
CA GLU A 250 9.61 -20.53 -19.14
C GLU A 250 9.65 -19.73 -17.83
N TYR A 251 8.55 -19.05 -17.47
CA TYR A 251 8.46 -18.31 -16.21
C TYR A 251 8.54 -19.25 -15.01
N LYS A 252 7.91 -20.42 -15.10
CA LYS A 252 8.01 -21.45 -14.06
C LYS A 252 9.45 -21.92 -13.92
N PHE A 253 10.13 -22.21 -15.03
CA PHE A 253 11.54 -22.61 -15.04
C PHE A 253 12.42 -21.58 -14.33
N GLN A 254 12.30 -20.31 -14.69
CA GLN A 254 13.06 -19.20 -14.09
C GLN A 254 12.89 -19.09 -12.56
N LEU A 255 11.70 -19.39 -12.01
CA LEU A 255 11.50 -19.42 -10.56
C LEU A 255 12.14 -20.64 -9.91
N TYR A 256 12.03 -21.81 -10.52
CA TYR A 256 12.64 -23.02 -9.96
C TYR A 256 14.17 -22.96 -10.05
N GLU A 257 14.75 -22.27 -11.03
CA GLU A 257 16.18 -21.96 -11.03
C GLU A 257 16.57 -21.07 -9.85
N THR A 258 15.76 -20.04 -9.57
CA THR A 258 15.99 -19.15 -8.42
C THR A 258 15.88 -19.93 -7.10
N LEU A 259 14.96 -20.89 -7.00
CA LEU A 259 14.83 -21.79 -5.85
C LEU A 259 15.99 -22.78 -5.73
N ALA A 260 16.46 -23.32 -6.86
CA ALA A 260 17.61 -24.22 -6.88
C ALA A 260 18.81 -23.50 -6.26
N GLU A 261 19.09 -22.28 -6.73
CA GLU A 261 20.19 -21.50 -6.20
C GLU A 261 20.03 -21.17 -4.71
N LEU A 262 18.82 -20.78 -4.30
CA LEU A 262 18.51 -20.54 -2.88
C LEU A 262 18.79 -21.77 -2.01
N TYR A 263 18.25 -22.93 -2.39
CA TYR A 263 18.40 -24.16 -1.61
C TYR A 263 19.84 -24.68 -1.61
N ARG A 264 20.54 -24.54 -2.73
CA ARG A 264 21.97 -24.87 -2.84
C ARG A 264 22.79 -24.05 -1.85
N LEU A 265 22.59 -22.73 -1.81
CA LEU A 265 23.31 -21.83 -0.90
C LEU A 265 22.91 -22.01 0.58
N GLN A 266 21.72 -22.52 0.86
CA GLN A 266 21.29 -22.88 2.21
C GLN A 266 21.77 -24.27 2.66
N GLY A 267 22.32 -25.09 1.76
CA GLY A 267 22.69 -26.49 2.04
C GLY A 267 21.48 -27.42 2.22
N LEU A 268 20.34 -27.07 1.60
CA LEU A 268 19.10 -27.86 1.64
C LEU A 268 19.09 -28.88 0.47
N ASP A 269 19.92 -29.92 0.60
CA ASP A 269 20.19 -30.89 -0.48
C ASP A 269 18.93 -31.61 -0.99
N GLN A 270 18.00 -31.93 -0.10
CA GLN A 270 16.79 -32.67 -0.48
C GLN A 270 15.84 -31.80 -1.31
N GLU A 271 15.64 -30.55 -0.86
CA GLU A 271 14.84 -29.52 -1.52
C GLU A 271 15.47 -29.13 -2.85
N TRP A 272 16.80 -29.01 -2.90
CA TRP A 272 17.55 -28.77 -4.13
C TRP A 272 17.36 -29.91 -5.15
N ARG A 273 17.55 -31.17 -4.76
CA ARG A 273 17.34 -32.33 -5.67
C ARG A 273 15.91 -32.39 -6.20
N SER A 274 14.92 -32.14 -5.32
CA SER A 274 13.51 -32.08 -5.72
C SER A 274 13.23 -30.95 -6.71
N THR A 275 13.92 -29.81 -6.54
CA THR A 275 13.84 -28.65 -7.42
C THR A 275 14.46 -28.94 -8.80
N ILE A 276 15.64 -29.57 -8.86
CA ILE A 276 16.28 -30.00 -10.11
C ILE A 276 15.39 -30.97 -10.90
N GLU A 277 14.78 -31.94 -10.23
CA GLU A 277 13.84 -32.87 -10.87
C GLU A 277 12.61 -32.15 -11.44
N THR A 278 12.14 -31.11 -10.76
CA THR A 278 11.05 -30.26 -11.25
C THR A 278 11.48 -29.46 -12.48
N LEU A 279 12.71 -28.93 -12.50
CA LEU A 279 13.27 -28.24 -13.65
C LEU A 279 13.37 -29.14 -14.89
N ARG A 280 13.82 -30.40 -14.73
CA ARG A 280 13.86 -31.39 -15.82
C ARG A 280 12.49 -31.58 -16.45
N ARG A 281 11.46 -31.81 -15.64
CA ARG A 281 10.08 -31.98 -16.14
C ARG A 281 9.57 -30.74 -16.88
N ILE A 282 9.93 -29.54 -16.43
CA ILE A 282 9.55 -28.29 -17.12
C ILE A 282 10.27 -28.18 -18.46
N ALA A 283 11.56 -28.48 -18.51
CA ALA A 283 12.36 -28.44 -19.73
C ALA A 283 11.82 -29.43 -20.78
N GLU A 284 11.59 -30.69 -20.38
CA GLU A 284 10.96 -31.72 -21.22
C GLU A 284 9.60 -31.27 -21.77
N GLN A 285 8.72 -30.74 -20.91
CA GLN A 285 7.39 -30.24 -21.32
C GLN A 285 7.44 -29.03 -22.26
N SER A 286 8.52 -28.26 -22.21
CA SER A 286 8.70 -27.07 -23.04
C SER A 286 9.28 -27.39 -24.42
N GLU A 287 9.79 -28.61 -24.62
CA GLU A 287 10.54 -29.03 -25.81
C GLU A 287 11.70 -28.08 -26.17
N ASN A 288 12.27 -27.40 -25.16
CA ASN A 288 13.30 -26.41 -25.33
C ASN A 288 14.68 -26.94 -24.89
N ARG A 289 15.51 -27.30 -25.87
CA ARG A 289 16.87 -27.82 -25.67
C ARG A 289 17.79 -26.87 -24.89
N GLU A 290 17.53 -25.57 -24.91
CA GLU A 290 18.29 -24.61 -24.11
C GLU A 290 17.99 -24.77 -22.63
N LEU A 291 16.73 -25.04 -22.27
CA LEU A 291 16.35 -25.30 -20.88
C LEU A 291 16.94 -26.62 -20.40
N ASP A 292 16.93 -27.67 -21.23
CA ASP A 292 17.57 -28.95 -20.89
C ASP A 292 19.03 -28.77 -20.50
N LYS A 293 19.81 -28.05 -21.34
CA LYS A 293 21.21 -27.75 -21.08
C LYS A 293 21.41 -27.00 -19.76
N ARG A 294 20.57 -26.00 -19.47
CA ARG A 294 20.65 -25.23 -18.21
C ARG A 294 20.39 -26.10 -16.98
N VAL A 295 19.52 -27.10 -17.09
CA VAL A 295 19.31 -28.05 -15.98
C VAL A 295 20.52 -28.95 -15.78
N GLU A 296 21.18 -29.39 -16.85
CA GLU A 296 22.42 -30.17 -16.77
C GLU A 296 23.54 -29.37 -16.11
N ASP A 297 23.70 -28.09 -16.49
CA ASP A 297 24.68 -27.19 -15.90
C ASP A 297 24.42 -27.04 -14.39
N LEU A 298 23.18 -26.74 -13.98
CA LEU A 298 22.79 -26.63 -12.55
C LEU A 298 22.98 -27.93 -11.76
N ALA A 299 22.75 -29.09 -12.37
CA ALA A 299 22.90 -30.39 -11.70
C ALA A 299 24.37 -30.82 -11.53
N SER A 300 25.30 -30.13 -12.21
CA SER A 300 26.73 -30.45 -12.22
C SER A 300 27.56 -29.58 -11.27
N GLU A 301 26.98 -28.51 -10.71
CA GLU A 301 27.57 -27.62 -9.68
C GLU A 301 27.54 -28.23 -8.28
#